data_AF-A0A0M3JY23-F1
#
_entry.id   AF-A0A0M3JY23-F1
#
_cell.length_a   1.000
_cell.length_b   1.000
_cell.length_c   1.000
_cell.angle_alpha   90.00
_cell.angle_beta   90.00
_cell.angle_gamma   90.00
#
_symmetry.space_group_name_H-M   'P 1'
#
loop_
_entity.id
_entity.type
_entity.pdbx_description
1 polymer ?
#
loop_
_entity_poly.entity_id
_entity_poly.type
_entity_poly.pdbx_seq_one_letter_code
_entity_poly.pdbx_strand_id
1 'polypeptide(L)'
;MATNLERSAIRSVNERRFNLLELCNDLWENVLCRVPSANTNDLWNEHLKIRLQLDEIDSIQKQLTQNDSVRSPVGSREEAIERFVDWADHMCIEMNGIRIRCSNDERGFGLETTQPIPKDTELLRVPRKAMLSWDNARKSAMLKKCFEKDMIVKTMDNVALALMVCCQKLMPNSNWIPYFNALPQAFTTPLYFTAAQMQIPCLIPVLDMANHDLNANNRQPLTVHFSVEDECACIKAASDYSVGDEVTIFYGNRSSAQFLLHNGFVADGENKFDTYKLKIGFRRDDKNGKTRLQLMYDVGFNVESRIFVFEISLGSEPVPQSLLDFALVFLTDQPSSVTIDQLRSNCELKRRAWNFLMNRFALLQRAYGSRQQKQVDSEDRLIEQMISRLKHSELRILNNAELFCAQQAKSLK
;
A
#
# COMPACT_ATOMS: atom_id res chain seq x y z
N MET A 1 23.27 5.07 -47.04
CA MET A 1 23.78 5.81 -45.87
C MET A 1 22.62 6.60 -45.30
N ALA A 2 22.19 6.33 -44.06
CA ALA A 2 21.11 7.08 -43.43
C ALA A 2 21.44 8.58 -43.37
N THR A 3 20.50 9.43 -43.72
CA THR A 3 20.64 10.90 -43.77
C THR A 3 20.84 11.48 -42.36
N ASN A 4 21.43 12.68 -42.22
CA ASN A 4 21.66 13.31 -40.91
C ASN A 4 20.38 13.48 -40.07
N LEU A 5 19.23 13.63 -40.72
CA LEU A 5 17.91 13.70 -40.08
C LEU A 5 17.49 12.35 -39.47
N GLU A 6 17.70 11.24 -40.18
CA GLU A 6 17.39 9.89 -39.66
C GLU A 6 18.27 9.52 -38.46
N ARG A 7 19.55 9.91 -38.47
CA ARG A 7 20.46 9.68 -37.35
C ARG A 7 20.06 10.47 -36.10
N SER A 8 19.58 11.70 -36.26
CA SER A 8 19.08 12.55 -35.18
C SER A 8 17.80 11.97 -34.56
N ALA A 9 16.86 11.52 -35.40
CA ALA A 9 15.61 10.89 -34.95
C ALA A 9 15.85 9.58 -34.18
N ILE A 10 16.76 8.71 -34.66
CA ILE A 10 17.12 7.45 -33.98
C ILE A 10 17.76 7.74 -32.62
N ARG A 11 18.63 8.74 -32.53
CA ARG A 11 19.24 9.17 -31.27
C ARG A 11 18.19 9.62 -30.25
N SER A 12 17.23 10.44 -30.68
CA SER A 12 16.13 10.91 -29.82
C SER A 12 15.24 9.77 -29.29
N VAL A 13 14.95 8.76 -30.11
CA VAL A 13 14.16 7.58 -29.67
C VAL A 13 14.93 6.74 -28.64
N ASN A 14 16.23 6.55 -28.84
CA ASN A 14 17.07 5.80 -27.89
C ASN A 14 17.22 6.53 -26.55
N GLU A 15 17.38 7.86 -26.57
CA GLU A 15 17.40 8.69 -25.36
C GLU A 15 16.08 8.57 -24.58
N ARG A 16 14.92 8.59 -25.26
CA ARG A 16 13.62 8.37 -24.63
C ARG A 16 13.44 6.97 -24.04
N ARG A 17 13.91 5.93 -24.73
CA ARG A 17 13.90 4.55 -24.21
C ARG A 17 14.78 4.38 -22.98
N PHE A 18 15.95 5.02 -22.98
CA PHE A 18 16.84 5.02 -21.83
C PHE A 18 16.17 5.71 -20.63
N ASN A 19 15.63 6.91 -20.83
CA ASN A 19 14.88 7.63 -19.78
C ASN A 19 13.70 6.81 -19.23
N LEU A 20 12.92 6.16 -20.12
CA LEU A 20 11.84 5.27 -19.70
C LEU A 20 12.33 4.14 -18.78
N LEU A 21 13.47 3.51 -19.10
CA LEU A 21 14.05 2.46 -18.27
C LEU A 21 14.54 2.99 -16.93
N GLU A 22 15.17 4.17 -16.90
CA GLU A 22 15.61 4.81 -15.66
C GLU A 22 14.42 5.13 -14.74
N LEU A 23 13.35 5.72 -15.27
CA LEU A 23 12.14 6.01 -14.48
C LEU A 23 11.47 4.75 -13.94
N CYS A 24 11.37 3.69 -14.75
CA CYS A 24 10.83 2.40 -14.30
C CYS A 24 11.69 1.77 -13.19
N ASN A 25 13.02 1.83 -13.33
CA ASN A 25 13.94 1.31 -12.32
C ASN A 25 13.89 2.14 -11.04
N ASP A 26 13.84 3.46 -11.14
CA ASP A 26 13.69 4.36 -9.99
C ASP A 26 12.39 4.09 -9.23
N LEU A 27 11.25 4.01 -9.94
CA LEU A 27 9.97 3.69 -9.33
C LEU A 27 10.01 2.33 -8.62
N TRP A 28 10.64 1.32 -9.22
CA TRP A 28 10.77 -0.01 -8.64
C TRP A 28 11.66 -0.04 -7.39
N GLU A 29 12.90 0.45 -7.50
CA GLU A 29 13.92 0.35 -6.45
C GLU A 29 13.64 1.32 -5.28
N ASN A 30 13.19 2.54 -5.59
CA ASN A 30 13.04 3.60 -4.60
C ASN A 30 11.63 3.73 -4.03
N VAL A 31 10.64 3.06 -4.61
CA VAL A 31 9.25 3.13 -4.12
C VAL A 31 8.68 1.72 -3.92
N LEU A 32 8.44 0.96 -4.99
CA LEU A 32 7.64 -0.28 -4.93
C LEU A 32 8.29 -1.43 -4.13
N CYS A 33 9.62 -1.48 -4.03
CA CYS A 33 10.34 -2.49 -3.24
C CYS A 33 10.48 -2.14 -1.75
N ARG A 34 10.09 -0.93 -1.35
CA ARG A 34 10.22 -0.51 0.06
C ARG A 34 9.05 -1.05 0.87
N VAL A 35 9.30 -1.28 2.15
CA VAL A 35 8.24 -1.65 3.08
C VAL A 35 7.33 -0.43 3.28
N PRO A 36 6.02 -0.53 3.01
CA PRO A 36 5.12 0.60 3.13
C PRO A 36 5.02 1.10 4.58
N SER A 37 4.81 2.41 4.76
CA SER A 37 4.59 3.01 6.09
C SER A 37 3.27 2.50 6.71
N ALA A 38 3.23 2.36 8.04
CA ALA A 38 1.97 2.09 8.74
C ALA A 38 1.05 3.32 8.83
N ASN A 39 1.55 4.51 8.47
CA ASN A 39 0.83 5.77 8.56
C ASN A 39 0.03 6.05 7.28
N THR A 40 -1.28 6.28 7.41
CA THR A 40 -2.19 6.52 6.27
C THR A 40 -1.83 7.76 5.45
N ASN A 41 -1.33 8.83 6.07
CA ASN A 41 -0.92 10.04 5.34
C ASN A 41 0.36 9.79 4.54
N ASP A 42 1.29 9.02 5.10
CA ASP A 42 2.52 8.64 4.39
C ASP A 42 2.20 7.73 3.21
N LEU A 43 1.32 6.74 3.39
CA LEU A 43 0.82 5.88 2.32
C LEU A 43 0.13 6.68 1.21
N TRP A 44 -0.63 7.72 1.57
CA TRP A 44 -1.26 8.59 0.61
C TRP A 44 -0.26 9.44 -0.18
N ASN A 45 0.74 10.02 0.50
CA ASN A 45 1.82 10.76 -0.15
C ASN A 45 2.64 9.86 -1.08
N GLU A 46 2.92 8.64 -0.64
CA GLU A 46 3.56 7.61 -1.46
C GLU A 46 2.72 7.27 -2.69
N HIS A 47 1.41 7.07 -2.53
CA HIS A 47 0.47 6.84 -3.63
C HIS A 47 0.49 7.99 -4.66
N LEU A 48 0.47 9.25 -4.20
CA LEU A 48 0.59 10.42 -5.08
C LEU A 48 1.91 10.43 -5.84
N LYS A 49 3.02 10.09 -5.16
CA LYS A 49 4.34 9.99 -5.80
C LYS A 49 4.35 8.93 -6.90
N ILE A 50 3.82 7.74 -6.61
CA ILE A 50 3.72 6.64 -7.59
C ILE A 50 2.93 7.10 -8.82
N ARG A 51 1.78 7.78 -8.61
CA ARG A 51 0.97 8.29 -9.72
C ARG A 51 1.71 9.28 -10.60
N LEU A 52 2.39 10.26 -9.99
CA LEU A 52 3.17 11.24 -10.74
C LEU A 52 4.25 10.57 -11.61
N GLN A 53 4.96 9.58 -11.07
CA GLN A 53 5.97 8.84 -11.84
C GLN A 53 5.33 7.98 -12.95
N LEU A 54 4.18 7.35 -12.68
CA LEU A 54 3.45 6.59 -13.69
C LEU A 54 2.90 7.47 -14.81
N ASP A 55 2.42 8.68 -14.50
CA ASP A 55 1.95 9.65 -15.49
C ASP A 55 3.11 10.13 -16.40
N GLU A 56 4.31 10.31 -15.85
CA GLU A 56 5.51 10.63 -16.61
C GLU A 56 5.94 9.47 -17.53
N ILE A 57 5.94 8.24 -16.99
CA ILE A 57 6.21 7.01 -17.74
C ILE A 57 5.21 6.88 -18.90
N ASP A 58 3.92 7.05 -18.65
CA ASP A 58 2.86 6.98 -19.66
C ASP A 58 3.03 8.06 -20.75
N SER A 59 3.41 9.29 -20.37
CA SER A 59 3.71 10.36 -21.32
C SER A 59 4.85 10.00 -22.28
N ILE A 60 5.94 9.41 -21.77
CA ILE A 60 7.06 8.96 -22.60
C ILE A 60 6.65 7.77 -23.47
N GLN A 61 5.89 6.82 -22.93
CA GLN A 61 5.37 5.67 -23.68
C GLN A 61 4.51 6.13 -24.87
N LYS A 62 3.58 7.06 -24.66
CA LYS A 62 2.75 7.65 -25.72
C LYS A 62 3.60 8.25 -26.83
N GLN A 63 4.65 9.00 -26.50
CA GLN A 63 5.58 9.59 -27.47
C GLN A 63 6.39 8.55 -28.25
N LEU A 64 6.69 7.39 -27.66
CA LEU A 64 7.37 6.29 -28.34
C LEU A 64 6.42 5.51 -29.26
N THR A 65 5.16 5.37 -28.87
CA THR A 65 4.13 4.63 -29.64
C THR A 65 3.49 5.44 -30.76
N GLN A 66 3.63 6.77 -30.79
CA GLN A 66 3.08 7.64 -31.86
C GLN A 66 3.62 7.31 -33.26
N ASN A 67 4.75 6.60 -33.38
CA ASN A 67 5.29 6.11 -34.66
C ASN A 67 4.88 4.66 -35.00
N ASP A 68 4.27 3.92 -34.06
CA ASP A 68 3.73 2.58 -34.28
C ASP A 68 2.28 2.68 -34.78
N SER A 69 2.13 3.02 -36.06
CA SER A 69 0.86 3.08 -36.80
C SER A 69 0.14 1.72 -36.96
N VAL A 70 0.44 0.71 -36.13
CA VAL A 70 0.02 -0.69 -36.32
C VAL A 70 -1.24 -1.06 -35.53
N ARG A 71 -1.81 -0.18 -34.72
CA ARG A 71 -3.13 -0.44 -34.11
C ARG A 71 -4.04 0.76 -34.22
N SER A 72 -4.64 0.94 -35.40
CA SER A 72 -5.94 1.60 -35.43
C SER A 72 -6.86 0.89 -34.42
N PRO A 73 -7.54 1.63 -33.54
CA PRO A 73 -8.74 1.09 -32.93
C PRO A 73 -9.62 0.62 -34.08
N VAL A 74 -10.15 -0.60 -34.01
CA VAL A 74 -11.30 -0.98 -34.83
C VAL A 74 -12.34 0.13 -34.70
N GLY A 75 -12.96 0.54 -35.82
CA GLY A 75 -13.75 1.76 -35.98
C GLY A 75 -14.75 2.04 -34.85
N SER A 76 -16.04 1.88 -35.12
CA SER A 76 -17.05 2.02 -34.06
C SER A 76 -17.10 0.75 -33.20
N ARG A 77 -17.65 0.84 -32.00
CA ARG A 77 -17.79 -0.30 -31.07
C ARG A 77 -18.63 -1.42 -31.69
N GLU A 78 -19.55 -1.06 -32.58
CA GLU A 78 -20.43 -1.96 -33.33
C GLU A 78 -19.64 -2.81 -34.34
N GLU A 79 -18.69 -2.21 -35.08
CA GLU A 79 -17.83 -2.95 -36.00
C GLU A 79 -16.95 -4.00 -35.29
N ALA A 80 -16.53 -3.70 -34.05
CA ALA A 80 -15.78 -4.64 -33.24
C ALA A 80 -16.63 -5.85 -32.83
N ILE A 81 -17.94 -5.67 -32.65
CA ILE A 81 -18.88 -6.75 -32.30
C ILE A 81 -19.13 -7.65 -33.49
N GLU A 82 -19.40 -7.09 -34.68
CA GLU A 82 -19.63 -7.89 -35.89
C GLU A 82 -18.45 -8.82 -36.14
N ARG A 83 -17.22 -8.29 -36.07
CA ARG A 83 -15.99 -9.09 -36.19
C ARG A 83 -15.84 -10.13 -35.08
N PHE A 84 -16.32 -9.83 -33.87
CA PHE A 84 -16.28 -10.77 -32.75
C PHE A 84 -17.28 -11.92 -32.91
N VAL A 85 -18.49 -11.64 -33.43
CA VAL A 85 -19.49 -12.67 -33.74
C VAL A 85 -18.98 -13.59 -34.85
N ASP A 86 -18.47 -13.02 -35.95
CA ASP A 86 -17.87 -13.80 -37.05
C ASP A 86 -16.71 -14.69 -36.55
N TRP A 87 -15.90 -14.16 -35.64
CA TRP A 87 -14.83 -14.90 -35.00
C TRP A 87 -15.34 -16.02 -34.10
N ALA A 88 -16.40 -15.78 -33.33
CA ALA A 88 -17.01 -16.77 -32.44
C ALA A 88 -17.54 -17.96 -33.25
N ASP A 89 -18.18 -17.70 -34.39
CA ASP A 89 -18.64 -18.72 -35.32
C ASP A 89 -17.46 -19.53 -35.89
N HIS A 90 -16.38 -18.87 -36.29
CA HIS A 90 -15.16 -19.54 -36.77
C HIS A 90 -14.49 -20.39 -35.67
N MET A 91 -14.58 -19.96 -34.41
CA MET A 91 -14.11 -20.71 -33.25
C MET A 91 -15.04 -21.86 -32.82
N CYS A 92 -16.17 -22.03 -33.51
CA CYS A 92 -17.21 -23.01 -33.19
C CYS A 92 -17.81 -22.79 -31.79
N ILE A 93 -18.00 -21.53 -31.39
CA ILE A 93 -18.74 -21.18 -30.17
C ILE A 93 -20.23 -21.31 -30.47
N GLU A 94 -20.93 -22.16 -29.72
CA GLU A 94 -22.35 -22.41 -29.94
C GLU A 94 -23.18 -21.55 -28.99
N MET A 95 -24.11 -20.75 -29.55
CA MET A 95 -25.03 -19.89 -28.82
C MET A 95 -26.47 -20.31 -29.12
N ASN A 96 -27.20 -20.79 -28.11
CA ASN A 96 -28.55 -21.33 -28.27
C ASN A 96 -29.59 -20.41 -27.63
N GLY A 97 -30.40 -19.75 -28.46
CA GLY A 97 -31.46 -18.86 -27.99
C GLY A 97 -30.95 -17.60 -27.30
N ILE A 98 -29.67 -17.25 -27.48
CA ILE A 98 -29.02 -16.06 -26.94
C ILE A 98 -28.22 -15.34 -28.03
N ARG A 99 -28.04 -14.03 -27.88
CA ARG A 99 -27.17 -13.19 -28.71
C ARG A 99 -26.38 -12.20 -27.87
N ILE A 100 -25.31 -11.66 -28.44
CA ILE A 100 -24.55 -10.56 -27.84
C ILE A 100 -25.31 -9.25 -28.09
N ARG A 101 -25.63 -8.53 -27.01
CA ARG A 101 -26.27 -7.21 -27.04
C ARG A 101 -25.25 -6.13 -26.69
N CYS A 102 -25.19 -5.08 -27.51
CA CYS A 102 -24.56 -3.82 -27.16
C CYS A 102 -25.60 -2.93 -26.49
N SER A 103 -25.37 -2.53 -25.24
CA SER A 103 -26.18 -1.49 -24.60
C SER A 103 -25.37 -0.19 -24.58
N ASN A 104 -26.05 0.94 -24.75
CA ASN A 104 -25.46 2.27 -24.59
C ASN A 104 -25.39 2.70 -23.10
N ASP A 105 -25.73 1.80 -22.17
CA ASP A 105 -25.68 2.03 -20.73
C ASP A 105 -24.31 1.65 -20.14
N GLU A 106 -24.11 1.98 -18.86
CA GLU A 106 -22.86 1.73 -18.11
C GLU A 106 -22.51 0.24 -17.96
N ARG A 107 -23.45 -0.68 -18.21
CA ARG A 107 -23.24 -2.13 -18.12
C ARG A 107 -22.51 -2.68 -19.35
N GLY A 108 -22.43 -1.90 -20.43
CA GLY A 108 -21.67 -2.25 -21.62
C GLY A 108 -22.27 -3.42 -22.40
N PHE A 109 -21.53 -4.53 -22.47
CA PHE A 109 -21.92 -5.71 -23.27
C PHE A 109 -22.66 -6.73 -22.41
N GLY A 110 -23.69 -7.37 -22.96
CA GLY A 110 -24.43 -8.42 -22.28
C GLY A 110 -24.91 -9.51 -23.24
N LEU A 111 -25.38 -10.62 -22.67
CA LEU A 111 -26.11 -11.65 -23.41
C LEU A 111 -27.60 -11.40 -23.26
N GLU A 112 -28.33 -11.46 -24.36
CA GLU A 112 -29.79 -11.30 -24.39
C GLU A 112 -30.43 -12.55 -25.00
N THR A 113 -31.49 -13.04 -24.36
CA THR A 113 -32.28 -14.16 -24.89
C THR A 113 -33.06 -13.70 -26.12
N THR A 114 -33.01 -14.47 -27.20
CA THR A 114 -33.79 -14.21 -28.42
C THR A 114 -35.18 -14.86 -28.40
N GLN A 115 -35.42 -15.76 -27.44
CA GLN A 115 -36.66 -16.52 -27.29
C GLN A 115 -36.84 -17.00 -25.84
N PRO A 116 -38.05 -17.43 -25.43
CA PRO A 116 -38.26 -18.08 -24.13
C PRO A 116 -37.40 -19.35 -23.98
N ILE A 117 -36.72 -19.49 -22.84
CA ILE A 117 -35.76 -20.57 -22.59
C ILE A 117 -36.27 -21.45 -21.42
N PRO A 118 -36.55 -22.74 -21.66
CA PRO A 118 -36.88 -23.69 -20.59
C PRO A 118 -35.74 -23.87 -19.59
N LYS A 119 -36.10 -24.26 -18.36
CA LYS A 119 -35.13 -24.69 -17.35
C LYS A 119 -34.27 -25.84 -17.90
N ASP A 120 -32.99 -25.86 -17.50
CA ASP A 120 -31.99 -26.87 -17.89
C ASP A 120 -31.58 -26.85 -19.38
N THR A 121 -31.89 -25.77 -20.11
CA THR A 121 -31.39 -25.55 -21.47
C THR A 121 -29.95 -25.05 -21.43
N GLU A 122 -29.08 -25.65 -22.24
CA GLU A 122 -27.71 -25.20 -22.39
C GLU A 122 -27.60 -24.07 -23.41
N LEU A 123 -27.18 -22.90 -22.94
CA LEU A 123 -27.19 -21.65 -23.70
C LEU A 123 -25.92 -21.39 -24.50
N LEU A 124 -24.78 -21.89 -24.02
CA LEU A 124 -23.46 -21.54 -24.54
C LEU A 124 -22.51 -22.73 -24.41
N ARG A 125 -21.86 -23.13 -25.52
CA ARG A 125 -20.69 -24.03 -25.49
C ARG A 125 -19.48 -23.31 -26.07
N VAL A 126 -18.40 -23.19 -25.29
CA VAL A 126 -17.13 -22.58 -25.72
C VAL A 126 -16.05 -23.67 -25.81
N PRO A 127 -15.56 -24.00 -27.02
CA PRO A 127 -14.47 -24.97 -27.18
C PRO A 127 -13.17 -24.50 -26.53
N ARG A 128 -12.35 -25.44 -26.03
CA ARG A 128 -11.08 -25.10 -25.35
C ARG A 128 -10.11 -24.29 -26.22
N LYS A 129 -10.16 -24.44 -27.55
CA LYS A 129 -9.35 -23.68 -28.52
C LYS A 129 -9.68 -22.17 -28.53
N ALA A 130 -10.91 -21.80 -28.17
CA ALA A 130 -11.37 -20.41 -28.12
C ALA A 130 -10.98 -19.73 -26.79
N MET A 131 -10.78 -20.52 -25.73
CA MET A 131 -10.46 -20.02 -24.40
C MET A 131 -9.00 -19.56 -24.30
N LEU A 132 -8.79 -18.38 -23.73
CA LEU A 132 -7.46 -17.93 -23.32
C LEU A 132 -7.24 -18.30 -21.85
N SER A 133 -6.16 -19.02 -21.58
CA SER A 133 -5.90 -19.62 -20.28
C SER A 133 -4.42 -19.61 -19.93
N TRP A 134 -4.11 -19.92 -18.67
CA TRP A 134 -2.75 -20.11 -18.22
C TRP A 134 -1.97 -21.16 -19.03
N ASP A 135 -2.62 -22.24 -19.47
CA ASP A 135 -1.96 -23.25 -20.32
C ASP A 135 -1.46 -22.66 -21.64
N ASN A 136 -2.18 -21.69 -22.20
CA ASN A 136 -1.73 -20.98 -23.39
C ASN A 136 -0.49 -20.14 -23.04
N ALA A 137 -0.48 -19.46 -21.88
CA ALA A 137 0.66 -18.68 -21.42
C ALA A 137 1.91 -19.55 -21.24
N ARG A 138 1.78 -20.70 -20.57
CA ARG A 138 2.88 -21.65 -20.34
C ARG A 138 3.47 -22.20 -21.64
N LYS A 139 2.63 -22.45 -22.65
CA LYS A 139 3.04 -22.97 -23.96
C LYS A 139 3.51 -21.86 -24.92
N SER A 140 3.37 -20.60 -24.54
CA SER A 140 3.75 -19.46 -25.40
C SER A 140 5.26 -19.38 -25.57
N ALA A 141 5.73 -19.35 -26.82
CA ALA A 141 7.14 -19.16 -27.13
C ALA A 141 7.68 -17.79 -26.63
N MET A 142 6.82 -16.76 -26.61
CA MET A 142 7.20 -15.42 -26.13
C MET A 142 7.42 -15.39 -24.62
N LEU A 143 6.66 -16.17 -23.85
CA LEU A 143 6.73 -16.20 -22.38
C LEU A 143 7.61 -17.32 -21.84
N LYS A 144 8.12 -18.22 -22.70
CA LYS A 144 8.94 -19.37 -22.29
C LYS A 144 10.07 -18.97 -21.34
N LYS A 145 10.85 -17.94 -21.70
CA LYS A 145 11.96 -17.44 -20.87
C LYS A 145 11.48 -16.86 -19.53
N CYS A 146 10.32 -16.22 -19.49
CA CYS A 146 9.73 -15.71 -18.27
C CYS A 146 9.34 -16.86 -17.34
N PHE A 147 8.67 -17.89 -17.84
CA PHE A 147 8.33 -19.07 -17.03
C PHE A 147 9.55 -19.86 -16.52
N GLU A 148 10.67 -19.82 -17.24
CA GLU A 148 11.91 -20.47 -16.84
C GLU A 148 12.68 -19.69 -15.76
N LYS A 149 12.61 -18.35 -15.79
CA LYS A 149 13.49 -17.48 -14.99
C LYS A 149 12.78 -16.69 -13.89
N ASP A 150 11.50 -16.41 -14.05
CA ASP A 150 10.74 -15.50 -13.18
C ASP A 150 9.78 -16.29 -12.28
N MET A 151 9.96 -16.16 -10.97
CA MET A 151 9.14 -16.87 -9.99
C MET A 151 7.70 -16.37 -10.00
N ILE A 152 7.48 -15.06 -10.14
CA ILE A 152 6.15 -14.44 -10.11
C ILE A 152 5.31 -14.99 -11.25
N VAL A 153 5.83 -14.97 -12.47
CA VAL A 153 5.10 -15.51 -13.65
C VAL A 153 4.80 -17.00 -13.50
N LYS A 154 5.70 -17.75 -12.86
CA LYS A 154 5.53 -19.19 -12.64
C LYS A 154 4.50 -19.52 -11.56
N THR A 155 4.39 -18.71 -10.51
CA THR A 155 3.52 -18.98 -9.35
C THR A 155 2.19 -18.25 -9.39
N MET A 156 2.11 -17.10 -10.07
CA MET A 156 0.92 -16.25 -10.09
C MET A 156 0.20 -16.37 -11.44
N ASP A 157 -0.82 -17.23 -11.47
CA ASP A 157 -1.56 -17.56 -12.69
C ASP A 157 -2.23 -16.33 -13.34
N ASN A 158 -2.68 -15.37 -12.52
CA ASN A 158 -3.25 -14.11 -12.97
C ASN A 158 -2.23 -13.22 -13.70
N VAL A 159 -0.98 -13.13 -13.20
CA VAL A 159 0.10 -12.37 -13.85
C VAL A 159 0.48 -13.02 -15.17
N ALA A 160 0.61 -14.34 -15.18
CA ALA A 160 0.89 -15.10 -16.41
C ALA A 160 -0.20 -14.90 -17.47
N LEU A 161 -1.48 -14.90 -17.07
CA LEU A 161 -2.59 -14.64 -17.97
C LEU A 161 -2.59 -13.20 -18.50
N ALA A 162 -2.32 -12.20 -17.64
CA ALA A 162 -2.22 -10.80 -18.05
C ALA A 162 -1.09 -10.58 -19.08
N LEU A 163 0.09 -11.16 -18.84
CA LEU A 163 1.19 -11.12 -19.80
C LEU A 163 0.84 -11.83 -21.11
N MET A 164 0.09 -12.92 -21.04
CA MET A 164 -0.37 -13.62 -22.24
C MET A 164 -1.33 -12.76 -23.08
N VAL A 165 -2.26 -12.03 -22.44
CA VAL A 165 -3.11 -11.05 -23.13
C VAL A 165 -2.24 -10.00 -23.82
N CYS A 166 -1.23 -9.46 -23.15
CA CYS A 166 -0.29 -8.50 -23.75
C CYS A 166 0.45 -9.09 -24.96
N CYS A 167 1.01 -10.31 -24.84
CA CYS A 167 1.67 -10.98 -25.96
C CYS A 167 0.73 -11.21 -27.15
N GLN A 168 -0.50 -11.67 -26.90
CA GLN A 168 -1.48 -11.89 -27.96
C GLN A 168 -1.89 -10.58 -28.63
N LYS A 169 -2.05 -9.49 -27.88
CA LYS A 169 -2.24 -8.16 -28.46
C LYS A 169 -1.06 -7.74 -29.33
N LEU A 170 0.17 -8.05 -28.91
CA LEU A 170 1.41 -7.74 -29.64
C LEU A 170 1.57 -8.47 -30.98
N MET A 171 0.97 -9.66 -31.12
CA MET A 171 1.08 -10.45 -32.34
C MET A 171 0.08 -10.00 -33.42
N PRO A 172 0.53 -9.57 -34.61
CA PRO A 172 -0.38 -9.10 -35.68
C PRO A 172 -1.38 -10.13 -36.19
N ASN A 173 -1.04 -11.42 -36.07
CA ASN A 173 -1.83 -12.56 -36.53
C ASN A 173 -2.47 -13.34 -35.37
N SER A 174 -2.65 -12.71 -34.20
CA SER A 174 -3.30 -13.39 -33.08
C SER A 174 -4.77 -13.65 -33.41
N ASN A 175 -5.18 -14.91 -33.25
CA ASN A 175 -6.58 -15.31 -33.41
C ASN A 175 -7.49 -14.61 -32.40
N TRP A 176 -6.99 -14.07 -31.28
CA TRP A 176 -7.81 -13.44 -30.24
C TRP A 176 -8.01 -11.93 -30.43
N ILE A 177 -7.50 -11.33 -31.52
CA ILE A 177 -7.67 -9.89 -31.79
C ILE A 177 -9.15 -9.48 -31.78
N PRO A 178 -10.09 -10.19 -32.46
CA PRO A 178 -11.50 -9.81 -32.44
C PRO A 178 -12.08 -9.80 -31.03
N TYR A 179 -11.72 -10.80 -30.20
CA TYR A 179 -12.13 -10.84 -28.80
C TYR A 179 -11.60 -9.65 -27.99
N PHE A 180 -10.32 -9.30 -28.14
CA PHE A 180 -9.75 -8.17 -27.38
C PHE A 180 -10.32 -6.81 -27.79
N ASN A 181 -10.67 -6.64 -29.05
CA ASN A 181 -11.30 -5.41 -29.54
C ASN A 181 -12.74 -5.25 -29.02
N ALA A 182 -13.40 -6.35 -28.67
CA ALA A 182 -14.71 -6.36 -28.03
C ALA A 182 -14.64 -6.15 -26.49
N LEU A 183 -13.46 -6.12 -25.87
CA LEU A 183 -13.35 -5.86 -24.43
C LEU A 183 -13.52 -4.36 -24.11
N PRO A 184 -14.01 -4.01 -22.90
CA PRO A 184 -14.01 -2.63 -22.44
C PRO A 184 -12.61 -2.00 -22.48
N GLN A 185 -12.52 -0.73 -22.87
CA GLN A 185 -11.26 0.02 -22.90
C GLN A 185 -10.92 0.68 -21.55
N ALA A 186 -11.92 0.86 -20.69
CA ALA A 186 -11.80 1.38 -19.34
C ALA A 186 -12.64 0.55 -18.37
N PHE A 187 -12.25 0.53 -17.10
CA PHE A 187 -12.92 -0.19 -16.02
C PHE A 187 -13.16 0.74 -14.84
N THR A 188 -14.09 0.37 -13.95
CA THR A 188 -14.40 1.09 -12.70
C THR A 188 -13.51 0.63 -11.53
N THR A 189 -12.43 -0.10 -11.81
CA THR A 189 -11.47 -0.49 -10.76
C THR A 189 -10.71 0.73 -10.25
N PRO A 190 -10.28 0.77 -8.97
CA PRO A 190 -9.57 1.91 -8.40
C PRO A 190 -8.33 2.36 -9.21
N LEU A 191 -7.71 1.47 -9.99
CA LEU A 191 -6.61 1.83 -10.89
C LEU A 191 -6.96 2.97 -11.88
N TYR A 192 -8.24 3.13 -12.22
CA TYR A 192 -8.74 4.16 -13.14
C TYR A 192 -9.26 5.42 -12.42
N PHE A 193 -9.28 5.46 -11.08
CA PHE A 193 -9.78 6.61 -10.34
C PHE A 193 -8.76 7.75 -10.33
N THR A 194 -9.23 8.99 -10.39
CA THR A 194 -8.41 10.18 -10.11
C THR A 194 -8.04 10.24 -8.62
N ALA A 195 -6.98 10.98 -8.29
CA ALA A 195 -6.56 11.14 -6.89
C ALA A 195 -7.68 11.77 -6.06
N ALA A 196 -8.43 12.71 -6.65
CA ALA A 196 -9.58 13.33 -6.01
C ALA A 196 -10.72 12.34 -5.74
N GLN A 197 -11.03 11.44 -6.69
CA GLN A 197 -12.06 10.41 -6.51
C GLN A 197 -11.72 9.40 -5.41
N MET A 198 -10.43 9.12 -5.19
CA MET A 198 -9.98 8.28 -4.07
C MET A 198 -10.00 8.99 -2.72
N GLN A 199 -10.10 10.33 -2.70
CA GLN A 199 -10.00 11.14 -1.49
C GLN A 199 -11.34 11.61 -0.91
N ILE A 200 -12.48 11.24 -1.50
CA ILE A 200 -13.76 11.83 -1.10
C ILE A 200 -14.07 11.43 0.36
N PRO A 201 -13.95 12.35 1.34
CA PRO A 201 -14.36 12.05 2.69
C PRO A 201 -15.88 12.02 2.70
N CYS A 202 -16.47 10.95 3.23
CA CYS A 202 -17.90 10.82 3.38
C CYS A 202 -18.25 10.40 4.80
N LEU A 203 -19.41 10.84 5.26
CA LEU A 203 -20.11 10.23 6.38
C LEU A 203 -20.96 9.10 5.79
N ILE A 204 -20.92 7.92 6.40
CA ILE A 204 -21.66 6.75 5.95
C ILE A 204 -22.71 6.45 7.01
N PRO A 205 -23.97 6.91 6.84
CA PRO A 205 -25.01 6.72 7.83
C PRO A 205 -25.19 5.24 8.18
N VAL A 206 -25.51 4.96 9.44
CA VAL A 206 -25.69 3.61 10.01
C VAL A 206 -24.39 2.83 10.17
N LEU A 207 -23.50 2.86 9.17
CA LEU A 207 -22.16 2.27 9.30
C LEU A 207 -21.34 2.98 10.37
N ASP A 208 -21.47 4.30 10.49
CA ASP A 208 -20.84 5.14 11.51
C ASP A 208 -21.29 4.83 12.95
N MET A 209 -22.39 4.08 13.13
CA MET A 209 -22.84 3.61 14.44
C MET A 209 -22.08 2.37 14.94
N ALA A 210 -21.34 1.68 14.07
CA ALA A 210 -20.56 0.51 14.47
C ALA A 210 -19.35 0.92 15.32
N ASN A 211 -19.25 0.40 16.55
CA ASN A 211 -18.15 0.71 17.47
C ASN A 211 -16.83 0.03 17.06
N HIS A 212 -15.72 0.53 17.62
CA HIS A 212 -14.39 -0.04 17.40
C HIS A 212 -14.12 -1.28 18.26
N ASP A 213 -13.60 -2.36 17.67
CA ASP A 213 -13.03 -3.51 18.40
C ASP A 213 -11.51 -3.65 18.23
N LEU A 214 -10.79 -3.67 19.37
CA LEU A 214 -9.34 -3.92 19.45
C LEU A 214 -8.96 -5.38 19.20
N ASN A 215 -9.88 -6.32 19.47
CA ASN A 215 -9.68 -7.77 19.33
C ASN A 215 -9.93 -8.29 17.91
N ALA A 216 -10.35 -7.41 17.01
CA ALA A 216 -10.57 -7.69 15.59
C ALA A 216 -9.28 -8.05 14.83
N ASN A 217 -8.11 -8.09 15.48
CA ASN A 217 -6.88 -8.67 14.92
C ASN A 217 -6.68 -10.15 15.30
N ASN A 218 -7.34 -10.64 16.35
CA ASN A 218 -7.29 -12.03 16.78
C ASN A 218 -8.51 -12.85 16.29
N ARG A 219 -9.62 -12.16 15.98
CA ARG A 219 -10.78 -12.68 15.23
C ARG A 219 -10.76 -11.98 13.86
N GLN A 220 -11.15 -12.64 12.77
CA GLN A 220 -11.20 -11.94 11.47
C GLN A 220 -12.07 -10.68 11.63
N PRO A 221 -11.54 -9.47 11.35
CA PRO A 221 -12.31 -8.25 11.49
C PRO A 221 -13.44 -8.24 10.47
N LEU A 222 -14.57 -7.62 10.80
CA LEU A 222 -15.57 -7.28 9.79
C LEU A 222 -14.90 -6.48 8.66
N THR A 223 -15.10 -6.91 7.42
CA THR A 223 -14.55 -6.24 6.25
C THR A 223 -15.53 -5.19 5.76
N VAL A 224 -15.20 -3.92 6.07
CA VAL A 224 -15.86 -2.76 5.48
C VAL A 224 -15.25 -2.55 4.10
N HIS A 225 -16.08 -2.54 3.05
CA HIS A 225 -15.65 -2.30 1.69
C HIS A 225 -16.72 -1.54 0.91
N PHE A 226 -16.33 -0.94 -0.20
CA PHE A 226 -17.27 -0.32 -1.14
C PHE A 226 -17.53 -1.29 -2.30
N SER A 227 -18.78 -1.73 -2.47
CA SER A 227 -19.20 -2.46 -3.67
C SER A 227 -19.27 -1.47 -4.83
N VAL A 228 -18.38 -1.63 -5.80
CA VAL A 228 -18.39 -0.81 -7.03
C VAL A 228 -19.56 -1.20 -7.93
N GLU A 229 -19.97 -2.46 -7.91
CA GLU A 229 -21.10 -2.96 -8.71
C GLU A 229 -22.44 -2.39 -8.24
N ASP A 230 -22.63 -2.33 -6.92
CA ASP A 230 -23.88 -1.86 -6.31
C ASP A 230 -23.80 -0.39 -5.83
N GLU A 231 -22.66 0.27 -6.05
CA GLU A 231 -22.36 1.63 -5.61
C GLU A 231 -22.67 1.91 -4.12
N CYS A 232 -22.35 0.97 -3.22
CA CYS A 232 -22.68 1.10 -1.80
C CYS A 232 -21.59 0.61 -0.83
N ALA A 233 -21.55 1.18 0.37
CA ALA A 233 -20.70 0.70 1.45
C ALA A 233 -21.30 -0.56 2.09
N CYS A 234 -20.50 -1.61 2.20
CA CYS A 234 -20.91 -2.93 2.65
C CYS A 234 -20.06 -3.38 3.85
N ILE A 235 -20.70 -4.00 4.84
CA ILE A 235 -20.04 -4.75 5.91
C ILE A 235 -20.33 -6.23 5.70
N LYS A 236 -19.30 -7.05 5.64
CA LYS A 236 -19.44 -8.51 5.55
C LYS A 236 -19.16 -9.17 6.89
N ALA A 237 -20.10 -10.00 7.36
CA ALA A 237 -19.95 -10.79 8.58
C ALA A 237 -18.70 -11.68 8.50
N ALA A 238 -17.85 -11.59 9.53
CA ALA A 238 -16.59 -12.32 9.63
C ALA A 238 -16.68 -13.58 10.51
N SER A 239 -17.79 -13.74 11.23
CA SER A 239 -18.12 -14.88 12.08
C SER A 239 -19.63 -15.02 12.20
N ASP A 240 -20.10 -16.09 12.84
CA ASP A 240 -21.51 -16.24 13.19
C ASP A 240 -21.91 -15.22 14.27
N TYR A 241 -23.12 -14.68 14.18
CA TYR A 241 -23.71 -13.74 15.13
C TYR A 241 -25.03 -14.30 15.68
N SER A 242 -25.21 -14.22 16.99
CA SER A 242 -26.44 -14.53 17.69
C SER A 242 -27.32 -13.27 17.85
N VAL A 243 -28.61 -13.49 18.11
CA VAL A 243 -29.53 -12.39 18.41
C VAL A 243 -29.06 -11.63 19.66
N GLY A 244 -28.82 -10.33 19.50
CA GLY A 244 -28.33 -9.45 20.56
C GLY A 244 -26.82 -9.24 20.58
N ASP A 245 -26.05 -9.92 19.72
CA ASP A 245 -24.61 -9.67 19.59
C ASP A 245 -24.35 -8.28 19.03
N GLU A 246 -23.32 -7.61 19.57
CA GLU A 246 -22.87 -6.32 19.07
C GLU A 246 -22.07 -6.51 17.76
N VAL A 247 -22.32 -5.61 16.79
CA VAL A 247 -21.58 -5.54 15.53
C VAL A 247 -20.53 -4.45 15.63
N THR A 248 -19.26 -4.84 15.70
CA THR A 248 -18.11 -3.94 15.83
C THR A 248 -17.19 -4.02 14.60
N ILE A 249 -16.52 -2.92 14.28
CA ILE A 249 -15.58 -2.83 13.16
C ILE A 249 -14.17 -2.42 13.62
N PHE A 250 -13.18 -2.62 12.75
CA PHE A 250 -11.83 -2.15 13.00
C PHE A 250 -11.63 -0.76 12.37
N TYR A 251 -11.44 0.28 13.19
CA TYR A 251 -11.28 1.68 12.73
C TYR A 251 -9.89 1.96 12.13
N GLY A 252 -9.00 0.97 12.12
CA GLY A 252 -7.64 1.07 11.62
C GLY A 252 -6.57 1.05 12.73
N ASN A 253 -5.32 1.00 12.30
CA ASN A 253 -4.13 0.91 13.15
C ASN A 253 -3.82 2.25 13.85
N ARG A 254 -4.73 2.69 14.75
CA ARG A 254 -4.59 3.95 15.49
C ARG A 254 -4.15 3.67 16.92
N SER A 255 -3.27 4.51 17.44
CA SER A 255 -2.92 4.54 18.87
C SER A 255 -4.08 5.06 19.72
N SER A 256 -4.06 4.75 21.01
CA SER A 256 -5.00 5.26 22.01
C SER A 256 -5.01 6.78 22.07
N ALA A 257 -3.86 7.44 21.86
CA ALA A 257 -3.78 8.89 21.77
C ALA A 257 -4.52 9.44 20.54
N GLN A 258 -4.44 8.76 19.40
CA GLN A 258 -5.17 9.14 18.18
C GLN A 258 -6.67 8.87 18.33
N PHE A 259 -7.09 7.77 18.95
CA PHE A 259 -8.50 7.53 19.24
C PHE A 259 -9.08 8.59 20.15
N LEU A 260 -8.35 9.02 21.19
CA LEU A 260 -8.83 10.10 22.05
C LEU A 260 -8.97 11.41 21.27
N LEU A 261 -7.95 11.77 20.49
CA LEU A 261 -7.91 13.06 19.78
C LEU A 261 -8.91 13.15 18.61
N HIS A 262 -9.10 12.06 17.86
CA HIS A 262 -9.87 12.06 16.61
C HIS A 262 -11.23 11.37 16.71
N ASN A 263 -11.42 10.52 17.72
CA ASN A 263 -12.65 9.74 17.89
C ASN A 263 -13.28 9.92 19.28
N GLY A 264 -12.63 10.63 20.20
CA GLY A 264 -13.19 10.98 21.50
C GLY A 264 -13.20 9.84 22.53
N PHE A 265 -12.45 8.75 22.31
CA PHE A 265 -12.43 7.61 23.25
C PHE A 265 -11.04 7.00 23.44
N VAL A 266 -10.85 6.30 24.57
CA VAL A 266 -9.75 5.35 24.78
C VAL A 266 -10.36 3.99 25.07
N ALA A 267 -10.16 3.06 24.14
CA ALA A 267 -10.72 1.71 24.22
C ALA A 267 -10.24 0.99 25.49
N ASP A 268 -11.08 0.09 25.99
CA ASP A 268 -10.69 -0.78 27.09
C ASP A 268 -9.88 -1.97 26.57
N GLY A 269 -8.79 -2.30 27.25
CA GLY A 269 -7.87 -3.37 26.84
C GLY A 269 -6.58 -2.89 26.19
N GLU A 270 -5.82 -3.85 25.66
CA GLU A 270 -4.47 -3.60 25.14
C GLU A 270 -4.49 -3.30 23.64
N ASN A 271 -4.19 -2.06 23.28
CA ASN A 271 -4.01 -1.69 21.88
C ASN A 271 -2.56 -1.93 21.42
N LYS A 272 -2.39 -2.87 20.47
CA LYS A 272 -1.08 -3.24 19.90
C LYS A 272 -0.45 -2.13 19.05
N PHE A 273 -1.25 -1.16 18.59
CA PHE A 273 -0.80 -0.03 17.78
C PHE A 273 -0.48 1.21 18.63
N ASP A 274 -0.46 1.08 19.95
CA ASP A 274 -0.05 2.17 20.82
C ASP A 274 1.42 2.52 20.60
N THR A 275 1.67 3.82 20.43
CA THR A 275 3.01 4.40 20.30
C THR A 275 3.19 5.59 21.24
N TYR A 276 4.43 5.84 21.65
CA TYR A 276 4.81 6.98 22.45
C TYR A 276 5.76 7.89 21.65
N LYS A 277 5.42 9.19 21.55
CA LYS A 277 6.23 10.17 20.82
C LYS A 277 7.28 10.81 21.73
N LEU A 278 8.52 10.31 21.65
CA LEU A 278 9.66 10.85 22.37
C LEU A 278 10.26 12.06 21.64
N LYS A 279 10.17 13.24 22.25
CA LYS A 279 10.87 14.44 21.79
C LYS A 279 12.21 14.60 22.52
N ILE A 280 13.31 14.57 21.79
CA ILE A 280 14.66 14.72 22.35
C ILE A 280 15.57 15.45 21.37
N GLY A 281 16.58 16.17 21.85
CA GLY A 281 17.41 17.01 20.99
C GLY A 281 18.75 17.38 21.61
N PHE A 282 19.60 18.02 20.80
CA PHE A 282 20.88 18.56 21.25
C PHE A 282 20.71 19.89 21.98
N ARG A 283 21.59 20.14 22.94
CA ARG A 283 21.61 21.42 23.66
C ARG A 283 21.97 22.58 22.73
N ARG A 284 21.54 23.80 23.10
CA ARG A 284 21.84 25.01 22.30
C ARG A 284 23.32 25.39 22.40
N ASP A 285 23.91 25.22 23.58
CA ASP A 285 25.30 25.53 23.95
C ASP A 285 26.29 24.38 23.69
N ASP A 286 25.87 23.32 22.99
CA ASP A 286 26.75 22.23 22.60
C ASP A 286 27.84 22.73 21.63
N LYS A 287 29.10 22.71 22.09
CA LYS A 287 30.29 23.11 21.30
C LYS A 287 30.43 22.31 20.01
N ASN A 288 29.98 21.05 20.03
CA ASN A 288 30.02 20.13 18.90
C ASN A 288 28.68 20.05 18.16
N GLY A 289 27.72 20.94 18.47
CA GLY A 289 26.35 20.86 17.98
C GLY A 289 26.23 20.87 16.45
N LYS A 290 27.06 21.66 15.74
CA LYS A 290 27.06 21.68 14.26
C LYS A 290 27.43 20.32 13.67
N THR A 291 28.49 19.71 14.18
CA THR A 291 28.97 18.42 13.69
C THR A 291 28.01 17.29 14.04
N ARG A 292 27.39 17.34 15.23
CA ARG A 292 26.35 16.38 15.63
C ARG A 292 25.11 16.48 14.74
N LEU A 293 24.70 17.70 14.38
CA LEU A 293 23.64 17.90 13.39
C LEU A 293 24.04 17.35 12.04
N GLN A 294 25.27 17.58 11.57
CA GLN A 294 25.73 16.99 10.31
C GLN A 294 25.64 15.45 10.33
N LEU A 295 26.11 14.81 11.41
CA LEU A 295 25.98 13.36 11.56
C LEU A 295 24.52 12.89 11.51
N MET A 296 23.58 13.63 12.11
CA MET A 296 22.14 13.32 12.03
C MET A 296 21.57 13.54 10.62
N TYR A 297 22.04 14.56 9.90
CA TYR A 297 21.66 14.78 8.51
C TYR A 297 22.12 13.61 7.62
N ASP A 298 23.33 13.11 7.86
CA ASP A 298 23.90 11.99 7.11
C ASP A 298 23.12 10.67 7.31
N VAL A 299 22.40 10.49 8.44
CA VAL A 299 21.45 9.38 8.65
C VAL A 299 20.02 9.67 8.17
N GLY A 300 19.80 10.80 7.49
CA GLY A 300 18.55 11.12 6.81
C GLY A 300 17.55 11.94 7.63
N PHE A 301 17.98 12.58 8.72
CA PHE A 301 17.11 13.49 9.46
C PHE A 301 17.12 14.91 8.89
N ASN A 302 15.96 15.59 8.95
CA ASN A 302 15.91 17.04 8.79
C ASN A 302 16.55 17.71 10.04
N VAL A 303 17.50 18.61 9.80
CA VAL A 303 18.30 19.30 10.84
C VAL A 303 18.02 20.80 10.92
N GLU A 304 16.93 21.27 10.31
CA GLU A 304 16.38 22.63 10.55
C GLU A 304 16.05 22.84 12.04
N SER A 305 15.69 21.76 12.73
CA SER A 305 15.47 21.70 14.17
C SER A 305 16.56 20.88 14.86
N ARG A 306 16.90 21.26 16.10
CA ARG A 306 17.75 20.44 17.00
C ARG A 306 16.96 19.40 17.79
N ILE A 307 15.64 19.44 17.70
CA ILE A 307 14.71 18.53 18.37
C ILE A 307 14.22 17.52 17.34
N PHE A 308 14.41 16.26 17.67
CA PHE A 308 13.97 15.11 16.90
C PHE A 308 12.80 14.44 17.63
N VAL A 309 11.91 13.83 16.84
CA VAL A 309 10.76 13.09 17.36
C VAL A 309 10.94 11.63 16.95
N PHE A 310 10.88 10.74 17.94
CA PHE A 310 10.97 9.30 17.73
C PHE A 310 9.69 8.64 18.22
N GLU A 311 9.21 7.63 17.49
CA GLU A 311 8.07 6.82 17.92
C GLU A 311 8.58 5.53 18.58
N ILE A 312 8.13 5.30 19.80
CA ILE A 312 8.42 4.09 20.59
C ILE A 312 7.18 3.22 20.53
N SER A 313 7.33 1.96 20.17
CA SER A 313 6.20 1.03 20.02
C SER A 313 6.13 0.02 21.17
N LEU A 314 5.02 -0.72 21.27
CA LEU A 314 4.82 -1.81 22.23
C LEU A 314 5.39 -3.16 21.74
N GLY A 315 6.14 -3.18 20.63
CA GLY A 315 6.65 -4.42 20.02
C GLY A 315 7.83 -5.06 20.76
N SER A 316 8.34 -6.17 20.20
CA SER A 316 9.56 -6.85 20.67
C SER A 316 10.81 -5.98 20.52
N GLU A 317 10.80 -5.04 19.57
CA GLU A 317 11.84 -4.05 19.33
C GLU A 317 11.23 -2.64 19.47
N PRO A 318 11.01 -2.16 20.71
CA PRO A 318 10.29 -0.91 20.96
C PRO A 318 11.09 0.33 20.57
N VAL A 319 12.42 0.23 20.52
CA VAL A 319 13.34 1.35 20.25
C VAL A 319 13.86 1.28 18.82
N PRO A 320 13.53 2.25 17.95
CA PRO A 320 14.01 2.24 16.57
C PRO A 320 15.53 2.50 16.50
N GLN A 321 16.19 1.94 15.48
CA GLN A 321 17.63 2.13 15.23
C GLN A 321 18.01 3.61 15.14
N SER A 322 17.13 4.44 14.61
CA SER A 322 17.37 5.87 14.45
C SER A 322 17.44 6.62 15.80
N LEU A 323 16.72 6.16 16.84
CA LEU A 323 16.87 6.68 18.20
C LEU A 323 18.18 6.21 18.85
N LEU A 324 18.63 4.98 18.54
CA LEU A 324 19.95 4.53 18.98
C LEU A 324 21.06 5.37 18.32
N ASP A 325 20.97 5.64 17.02
CA ASP A 325 21.92 6.50 16.31
C ASP A 325 21.96 7.91 16.93
N PHE A 326 20.81 8.48 17.27
CA PHE A 326 20.75 9.73 18.04
C PHE A 326 21.52 9.62 19.36
N ALA A 327 21.31 8.55 20.14
CA ALA A 327 21.99 8.37 21.41
C ALA A 327 23.52 8.19 21.25
N LEU A 328 23.97 7.52 20.19
CA LEU A 328 25.39 7.39 19.85
C LEU A 328 26.02 8.75 19.51
N VAL A 329 25.37 9.52 18.63
CA VAL A 329 25.80 10.89 18.29
C VAL A 329 25.73 11.79 19.52
N PHE A 330 24.74 11.59 20.40
CA PHE A 330 24.59 12.35 21.63
C PHE A 330 25.73 12.09 22.63
N LEU A 331 26.33 10.89 22.64
CA LEU A 331 27.35 10.51 23.61
C LEU A 331 28.79 10.54 23.08
N THR A 332 29.01 10.69 21.78
CA THR A 332 30.36 10.74 21.22
C THR A 332 31.11 12.01 21.61
N ASP A 333 32.32 11.87 22.16
CA ASP A 333 33.12 13.02 22.61
C ASP A 333 33.73 13.80 21.43
N GLN A 334 34.05 13.11 20.33
CA GLN A 334 34.66 13.69 19.12
C GLN A 334 33.85 13.37 17.86
N PRO A 335 32.71 14.04 17.63
CA PRO A 335 31.87 13.80 16.45
C PRO A 335 32.52 14.19 15.12
N SER A 336 33.59 15.00 15.12
CA SER A 336 34.26 15.46 13.89
C SER A 336 35.22 14.45 13.27
N SER A 337 35.61 13.41 14.00
CA SER A 337 36.59 12.42 13.56
C SER A 337 35.98 11.04 13.29
N VAL A 338 34.66 10.92 13.31
CA VAL A 338 33.95 9.63 13.26
C VAL A 338 32.78 9.68 12.27
N THR A 339 32.51 8.55 11.63
CA THR A 339 31.30 8.33 10.84
C THR A 339 30.25 7.59 11.66
N ILE A 340 28.99 7.62 11.22
CA ILE A 340 27.90 6.88 11.89
C ILE A 340 28.19 5.38 11.95
N ASP A 341 28.72 4.78 10.89
CA ASP A 341 29.01 3.34 10.88
C ASP A 341 30.14 2.96 11.87
N GLN A 342 31.10 3.86 12.08
CA GLN A 342 32.12 3.70 13.12
C GLN A 342 31.48 3.79 14.52
N LEU A 343 30.53 4.71 14.74
CA LEU A 343 29.78 4.79 15.99
C LEU A 343 28.94 3.53 16.24
N ARG A 344 28.28 3.01 15.20
CA ARG A 344 27.54 1.74 15.25
C ARG A 344 28.44 0.53 15.45
N SER A 345 29.74 0.61 15.17
CA SER A 345 30.65 -0.52 15.41
C SER A 345 31.25 -0.50 16.83
N ASN A 346 31.13 0.62 17.55
CA ASN A 346 31.70 0.80 18.87
C ASN A 346 30.81 0.19 19.97
N CYS A 347 31.19 -1.00 20.46
CA CYS A 347 30.42 -1.75 21.47
C CYS A 347 30.29 -1.00 22.80
N GLU A 348 31.35 -0.36 23.26
CA GLU A 348 31.35 0.38 24.53
C GLU A 348 30.45 1.63 24.46
N LEU A 349 30.50 2.36 23.33
CA LEU A 349 29.63 3.51 23.12
C LEU A 349 28.16 3.08 22.99
N LYS A 350 27.88 1.97 22.29
CA LYS A 350 26.53 1.37 22.24
C LYS A 350 26.00 1.02 23.62
N ARG A 351 26.81 0.40 24.47
CA ARG A 351 26.43 0.07 25.85
C ARG A 351 26.09 1.34 26.65
N ARG A 352 26.89 2.40 26.51
CA ARG A 352 26.58 3.72 27.12
C ARG A 352 25.30 4.33 26.57
N ALA A 353 25.05 4.21 25.26
CA ALA A 353 23.82 4.69 24.61
C ALA A 353 22.56 3.98 25.11
N TRP A 354 22.61 2.65 25.26
CA TRP A 354 21.51 1.90 25.85
C TRP A 354 21.24 2.29 27.30
N ASN A 355 22.28 2.46 28.11
CA ASN A 355 22.12 2.93 29.50
C ASN A 355 21.55 4.36 29.56
N PHE A 356 21.93 5.23 28.64
CA PHE A 356 21.35 6.57 28.52
C PHE A 356 19.85 6.52 28.22
N LEU A 357 19.44 5.72 27.23
CA LEU A 357 18.03 5.56 26.87
C LEU A 357 17.21 4.91 28.00
N MET A 358 17.75 3.86 28.65
CA MET A 358 17.15 3.24 29.83
C MET A 358 16.86 4.28 30.92
N ASN A 359 17.87 5.06 31.32
CA ASN A 359 17.69 6.12 32.33
C ASN A 359 16.69 7.19 31.90
N ARG A 360 16.64 7.50 30.60
CA ARG A 360 15.68 8.46 30.03
C ARG A 360 14.25 7.95 30.13
N PHE A 361 13.99 6.70 29.80
CA PHE A 361 12.67 6.09 29.93
C PHE A 361 12.23 5.99 31.40
N ALA A 362 13.13 5.60 32.31
CA ALA A 362 12.85 5.58 33.74
C ALA A 362 12.49 6.98 34.28
N LEU A 363 13.18 8.03 33.81
CA LEU A 363 12.86 9.42 34.18
C LEU A 363 11.48 9.85 33.68
N LEU A 364 11.12 9.48 32.44
CA LEU A 364 9.81 9.79 31.87
C LEU A 364 8.69 9.12 32.66
N GLN A 365 8.85 7.87 33.05
CA GLN A 365 7.88 7.17 33.90
C GLN A 365 7.67 7.90 35.23
N ARG A 366 8.74 8.33 35.91
CA ARG A 366 8.64 9.09 37.16
C ARG A 366 7.89 10.41 37.01
N ALA A 367 7.96 11.04 35.84
CA ALA A 367 7.27 12.30 35.57
C ALA A 367 5.73 12.18 35.56
N TYR A 368 5.18 10.97 35.40
CA TYR A 368 3.72 10.75 35.49
C TYR A 368 3.19 10.88 36.92
N GLY A 369 4.04 10.70 37.94
CA GLY A 369 3.70 10.80 39.36
C GLY A 369 2.73 9.72 39.86
N SER A 370 2.40 9.76 41.15
CA SER A 370 1.39 8.92 41.80
C SER A 370 0.06 9.67 41.91
N ARG A 371 -0.98 9.22 41.22
CA ARG A 371 -2.29 9.89 41.22
C ARG A 371 -3.16 9.40 42.38
N GLN A 372 -3.68 10.32 43.19
CA GLN A 372 -4.74 10.05 44.17
C GLN A 372 -6.10 10.11 43.47
N GLN A 373 -6.93 9.09 43.68
CA GLN A 373 -8.28 9.00 43.13
C GLN A 373 -9.17 10.01 43.85
N LYS A 374 -9.61 11.07 43.16
CA LYS A 374 -10.61 12.00 43.69
C LYS A 374 -12.01 11.41 43.48
N GLN A 375 -12.93 11.72 44.39
CA GLN A 375 -14.34 11.40 44.22
C GLN A 375 -14.93 12.39 43.22
N VAL A 376 -15.43 11.91 42.08
CA VAL A 376 -15.93 12.72 40.96
C VAL A 376 -17.26 12.18 40.45
N ASP A 377 -18.07 13.06 39.84
CA ASP A 377 -19.40 12.81 39.27
C ASP A 377 -19.37 11.81 38.08
N SER A 378 -20.54 11.37 37.58
CA SER A 378 -20.64 10.25 36.63
C SER A 378 -20.01 10.51 35.25
N GLU A 379 -20.14 11.71 34.68
CA GLU A 379 -19.54 12.05 33.37
C GLU A 379 -18.03 12.26 33.49
N ASP A 380 -17.59 12.96 34.53
CA ASP A 380 -16.18 13.11 34.85
C ASP A 380 -15.51 11.76 35.11
N ARG A 381 -16.25 10.77 35.62
CA ARG A 381 -15.74 9.40 35.81
C ARG A 381 -15.34 8.74 34.49
N LEU A 382 -16.08 8.94 33.40
CA LEU A 382 -15.74 8.36 32.09
C LEU A 382 -14.48 9.03 31.52
N ILE A 383 -14.41 10.36 31.59
CA ILE A 383 -13.24 11.12 31.17
C ILE A 383 -12.02 10.69 31.98
N GLU A 384 -12.17 10.54 33.29
CA GLU A 384 -11.10 10.09 34.17
C GLU A 384 -10.65 8.65 33.87
N GLN A 385 -11.58 7.76 33.51
CA GLN A 385 -11.24 6.42 33.04
C GLN A 385 -10.44 6.46 31.74
N MET A 386 -10.83 7.28 30.76
CA MET A 386 -10.09 7.42 29.50
C MET A 386 -8.68 7.98 29.72
N ILE A 387 -8.54 9.01 30.57
CA ILE A 387 -7.23 9.56 30.95
C ILE A 387 -6.39 8.48 31.64
N SER A 388 -6.99 7.69 32.53
CA SER A 388 -6.30 6.61 33.24
C SER A 388 -5.82 5.53 32.27
N ARG A 389 -6.66 5.11 31.32
CA ARG A 389 -6.31 4.12 30.29
C ARG A 389 -5.17 4.61 29.41
N LEU A 390 -5.23 5.86 28.94
CA LEU A 390 -4.17 6.46 28.12
C LEU A 390 -2.83 6.48 28.87
N LYS A 391 -2.82 6.98 30.11
CA LYS A 391 -1.60 7.02 30.93
C LYS A 391 -1.04 5.63 31.18
N HIS A 392 -1.91 4.65 31.44
CA HIS A 392 -1.49 3.27 31.64
C HIS A 392 -0.82 2.70 30.38
N SER A 393 -1.40 2.95 29.20
CA SER A 393 -0.81 2.57 27.92
C SER A 393 0.57 3.19 27.72
N GLU A 394 0.71 4.51 27.93
CA GLU A 394 1.99 5.22 27.78
C GLU A 394 3.05 4.69 28.74
N LEU A 395 2.71 4.46 30.01
CA LEU A 395 3.62 3.89 31.00
C LEU A 395 4.05 2.47 30.63
N ARG A 396 3.15 1.66 30.05
CA ARG A 396 3.47 0.31 29.59
C ARG A 396 4.51 0.33 28.46
N ILE A 397 4.38 1.25 27.49
CA ILE A 397 5.36 1.44 26.42
C ILE A 397 6.72 1.85 26.99
N LEU A 398 6.73 2.84 27.89
CA LEU A 398 7.96 3.33 28.50
C LEU A 398 8.68 2.25 29.34
N ASN A 399 7.92 1.45 30.10
CA ASN A 399 8.48 0.34 30.86
C ASN A 399 9.03 -0.77 29.95
N ASN A 400 8.33 -1.12 28.87
CA ASN A 400 8.83 -2.07 27.88
C ASN A 400 10.15 -1.59 27.25
N ALA A 401 10.22 -0.31 26.86
CA ALA A 401 11.42 0.29 26.29
C ALA A 401 12.59 0.34 27.30
N GLU A 402 12.32 0.64 28.58
CA GLU A 402 13.34 0.59 29.64
C GLU A 402 13.94 -0.82 29.79
N LEU A 403 13.08 -1.84 29.90
CA LEU A 403 13.50 -3.24 30.04
C LEU A 403 14.29 -3.71 28.82
N PHE A 404 13.84 -3.35 27.61
CA PHE A 404 14.54 -3.65 26.37
C PHE A 404 15.95 -3.01 26.36
N CYS A 405 16.08 -1.72 26.67
CA CYS A 405 17.38 -1.07 26.75
C CYS A 405 18.30 -1.72 27.79
N ALA A 406 17.77 -2.13 28.95
CA ALA A 406 18.54 -2.83 29.98
C ALA A 406 19.06 -4.20 29.49
N GLN A 407 18.27 -4.93 28.70
CA GLN A 407 18.67 -6.20 28.09
C GLN A 407 19.77 -5.99 27.03
N GLN A 408 19.60 -5.00 26.14
CA GLN A 408 20.59 -4.68 25.11
C GLN A 408 21.92 -4.18 25.70
N ALA A 409 21.88 -3.43 26.81
CA ALA A 409 23.10 -3.01 27.49
C ALA A 409 23.85 -4.19 28.12
N LYS A 410 23.15 -5.25 28.55
CA LYS A 410 23.74 -6.46 29.15
C LYS A 410 24.29 -7.44 28.12
N SER A 411 23.73 -7.49 26.91
CA SER A 411 24.17 -8.39 25.85
C SER A 411 25.50 -7.97 25.24
N LEU A 412 25.82 -6.67 25.28
CA LEU A 412 27.10 -6.11 24.89
C LEU A 412 28.10 -6.25 26.05
N LYS A 413 28.73 -7.42 26.14
CA LYS A 413 29.85 -7.68 27.06
C LYS A 413 31.17 -7.19 26.51
#